data_AF-A0A2S2R8D2-F1
#
_entry.id   AF-A0A2S2R8D2-F1
#
_cell.length_a   1.000
_cell.length_b   1.000
_cell.length_c   1.000
_cell.angle_alpha   90.00
_cell.angle_beta   90.00
_cell.angle_gamma   90.00
#
_symmetry.space_group_name_H-M   'P 1'
#
loop_
_entity.id
_entity.type
_entity.pdbx_description
1 polymer ?
#
loop_
_entity_poly.entity_id
_entity_poly.type
_entity_poly.pdbx_seq_one_letter_code
_entity_poly.pdbx_strand_id
1 'polypeptide(L)'
;MTRIKFIYNYIGRSFYVFNGNILVPGYPKPLTALGLPERLDHVDAVTVWGHNSKTYIFSGTEYWRYDDETDRMELGYPRDIMTIWKGVGYNLNAAFQWHDG
;
A
#
# COMPACT_ATOMS: atom_id res chain seq x y z
N MET A 1 21.94 6.48 16.68
CA MET A 1 21.24 5.28 16.18
C MET A 1 20.76 5.57 14.77
N THR A 2 21.25 4.85 13.76
CA THR A 2 20.76 4.99 12.38
C THR A 2 19.39 4.34 12.28
N ARG A 3 18.36 5.14 11.97
CA ARG A 3 17.01 4.61 11.71
C ARG A 3 17.08 3.82 10.40
N ILE A 4 16.89 2.50 10.45
CA ILE A 4 16.72 1.68 9.25
C ILE A 4 15.43 2.15 8.57
N LYS A 5 15.53 2.53 7.29
CA LYS A 5 14.39 2.95 6.48
C LYS A 5 14.22 1.95 5.35
N PHE A 6 13.08 1.26 5.34
CA PHE A 6 12.68 0.43 4.22
C PHE A 6 11.87 1.26 3.21
N ILE A 7 12.08 0.99 1.91
CA ILE A 7 11.35 1.61 0.80
C ILE A 7 10.60 0.52 0.07
N TYR A 8 9.29 0.70 -0.10
CA TYR A 8 8.39 -0.22 -0.78
C TYR A 8 8.01 0.36 -2.14
N ASN A 9 8.33 -0.34 -3.22
CA ASN A 9 8.00 0.06 -4.58
C ASN A 9 7.07 -0.97 -5.21
N TYR A 10 5.99 -0.51 -5.85
CA TYR A 10 4.98 -1.36 -6.49
C TYR A 10 5.07 -1.16 -8.00
N ILE A 11 5.33 -2.23 -8.75
CA ILE A 11 5.51 -2.20 -10.20
C ILE A 11 4.76 -3.39 -10.80
N GLY A 12 3.71 -3.10 -11.57
CA GLY A 12 2.81 -4.12 -12.10
C GLY A 12 2.27 -5.03 -11.00
N ARG A 13 2.29 -6.34 -11.24
CA ARG A 13 1.81 -7.38 -10.31
C ARG A 13 2.78 -7.71 -9.18
N SER A 14 3.79 -6.88 -8.92
CA SER A 14 4.82 -7.18 -7.92
C SER A 14 5.22 -5.97 -7.11
N PHE A 15 5.80 -6.23 -5.94
CA PHE A 15 6.41 -5.20 -5.10
C PHE A 15 7.82 -5.58 -4.69
N TYR A 16 8.62 -4.55 -4.45
CA TYR A 16 10.04 -4.60 -4.13
C TYR A 16 10.25 -3.91 -2.79
N VAL A 17 11.16 -4.44 -1.98
CA VAL A 17 11.54 -3.82 -0.71
C VAL A 17 13.03 -3.54 -0.73
N PHE A 18 13.40 -2.31 -0.41
CA PHE A 18 14.78 -1.87 -0.32
C PHE A 18 15.12 -1.43 1.09
N ASN A 19 16.31 -1.75 1.57
CA ASN A 19 16.92 -1.13 2.75
C ASN A 19 17.90 -0.06 2.26
N GLY A 20 17.51 1.21 2.36
CA GLY A 20 18.18 2.28 1.62
C GLY A 20 18.17 1.99 0.11
N ASN A 21 19.35 1.75 -0.47
CA ASN A 21 19.49 1.46 -1.91
C ASN A 21 19.67 -0.04 -2.20
N ILE A 22 19.60 -0.91 -1.19
CA ILE A 22 19.88 -2.34 -1.33
C ILE A 22 18.55 -3.10 -1.43
N LEU A 23 18.34 -3.83 -2.52
CA LEU A 23 17.20 -4.73 -2.66
C LEU A 23 17.28 -5.85 -1.61
N VAL A 24 16.21 -6.02 -0.84
CA VAL A 24 16.13 -7.06 0.19
C VAL A 24 16.04 -8.43 -0.48
N PRO A 25 16.82 -9.44 -0.05
CA PRO A 25 16.74 -10.79 -0.58
C PRO A 25 15.32 -11.38 -0.50
N GLY A 26 14.88 -12.04 -1.58
CA GLY A 26 13.53 -12.59 -1.68
C GLY A 26 12.48 -11.65 -2.28
N TYR A 27 12.89 -10.49 -2.79
CA TYR A 27 12.07 -9.58 -3.60
C TYR A 27 12.55 -9.54 -5.06
N PRO A 28 11.66 -9.26 -6.04
CA PRO A 28 10.25 -8.90 -5.86
C PRO A 28 9.36 -10.06 -5.43
N LYS A 29 8.25 -9.72 -4.78
CA LYS A 29 7.15 -10.66 -4.46
C LYS A 29 5.89 -10.28 -5.22
N PRO A 30 5.02 -11.24 -5.56
CA PRO A 30 3.73 -10.93 -6.17
C PRO A 30 2.84 -10.16 -5.19
N LEU A 31 1.93 -9.33 -5.71
CA LEU A 31 0.95 -8.62 -4.88
C LEU A 31 0.10 -9.57 -4.01
N THR A 32 -0.13 -10.80 -4.48
CA THR A 32 -0.83 -11.85 -3.73
C THR A 32 -0.14 -12.23 -2.43
N ALA A 33 1.18 -12.01 -2.31
CA ALA A 33 1.90 -12.23 -1.05
C ALA A 33 1.48 -11.24 0.05
N LEU A 34 0.88 -10.10 -0.31
CA LEU A 34 0.26 -9.16 0.63
C LEU A 34 -1.21 -9.52 0.91
N GLY A 35 -1.78 -10.53 0.24
CA GLY A 35 -3.21 -10.84 0.30
C GLY A 35 -4.08 -10.07 -0.70
N LEU A 36 -3.47 -9.37 -1.67
CA LEU A 36 -4.21 -8.75 -2.77
C LEU A 36 -4.68 -9.83 -3.78
N PRO A 37 -5.82 -9.61 -4.46
CA PRO A 37 -6.36 -10.61 -5.40
C PRO A 37 -5.53 -10.70 -6.69
N GLU A 38 -5.47 -11.89 -7.30
CA GLU A 38 -4.73 -12.13 -8.57
C GLU A 38 -5.20 -11.27 -9.75
N ARG A 39 -6.46 -10.82 -9.70
CA ARG A 39 -7.03 -9.92 -10.71
C ARG A 39 -6.37 -8.55 -10.77
N LEU A 40 -5.65 -8.14 -9.73
CA LEU A 40 -4.98 -6.85 -9.71
C LEU A 40 -3.79 -6.86 -10.66
N ASP A 41 -3.76 -5.92 -11.61
CA ASP A 41 -2.64 -5.76 -12.54
C ASP A 41 -1.55 -4.82 -11.99
N HIS A 42 -1.93 -3.86 -11.13
CA HIS A 42 -1.04 -2.86 -10.52
C HIS A 42 -1.67 -2.19 -9.29
N VAL A 43 -0.83 -1.48 -8.54
CA VAL A 43 -1.20 -0.59 -7.43
C VAL A 43 -1.01 0.85 -7.90
N ASP A 44 -2.00 1.70 -7.62
CA ASP A 44 -2.02 3.11 -8.00
C ASP A 44 -1.33 3.99 -6.96
N ALA A 45 -1.63 3.73 -5.68
CA ALA A 45 -1.08 4.49 -4.57
C ALA A 45 -1.04 3.63 -3.30
N VAL A 46 -0.11 3.96 -2.41
CA VAL A 46 -0.04 3.41 -1.06
C VAL A 46 0.21 4.54 -0.08
N THR A 47 -0.54 4.59 1.02
CA THR A 47 -0.26 5.52 2.11
C THR A 47 -0.53 4.88 3.46
N VAL A 48 0.30 5.20 4.44
CA VAL A 48 -0.07 4.98 5.85
C VAL A 48 -1.02 6.09 6.24
N TRP A 49 -2.12 5.78 6.91
CA TRP A 49 -3.02 6.81 7.43
C TRP A 49 -2.77 7.04 8.91
N GLY A 50 -2.21 8.21 9.25
CA GLY A 50 -1.75 8.50 10.61
C GLY A 50 -2.84 8.50 11.68
N HIS A 51 -4.13 8.51 11.32
CA HIS A 51 -5.21 8.38 12.31
C HIS A 51 -5.26 6.98 12.94
N ASN A 52 -4.90 5.92 12.21
CA ASN A 52 -4.91 4.55 12.72
C ASN A 52 -3.67 3.73 12.39
N SER A 53 -2.66 4.36 11.80
CA SER A 53 -1.38 3.73 11.43
C SER A 53 -1.52 2.52 10.51
N LYS A 54 -2.67 2.33 9.86
CA LYS A 54 -2.86 1.26 8.88
C LYS A 54 -2.39 1.71 7.50
N THR A 55 -1.90 0.76 6.71
CA THR A 55 -1.50 1.00 5.33
C THR A 55 -2.69 0.82 4.40
N TYR A 56 -2.94 1.80 3.54
CA TYR A 56 -4.02 1.80 2.55
C TYR A 56 -3.42 1.64 1.17
N ILE A 57 -3.89 0.65 0.43
CA ILE A 57 -3.42 0.31 -0.91
C ILE A 57 -4.57 0.54 -1.88
N PHE A 58 -4.36 1.36 -2.90
CA PHE A 58 -5.39 1.78 -3.86
C PHE A 58 -5.13 1.17 -5.25
N SER A 59 -6.19 0.75 -5.93
CA SER A 59 -6.14 0.30 -7.32
C SER A 59 -7.50 0.50 -7.99
N GLY A 60 -7.53 1.24 -9.09
CA GLY A 60 -8.74 1.63 -9.81
C GLY A 60 -9.72 2.40 -8.91
N THR A 61 -10.87 1.78 -8.63
CA THR A 61 -11.93 2.35 -7.78
C THR A 61 -11.96 1.76 -6.37
N GLU A 62 -11.04 0.84 -6.07
CA GLU A 62 -11.02 0.07 -4.83
C GLU A 62 -9.81 0.41 -3.98
N TYR A 63 -9.94 0.18 -2.68
CA TYR A 63 -8.82 0.18 -1.77
C TYR A 63 -8.90 -0.96 -0.75
N TRP A 64 -7.73 -1.36 -0.29
CA TRP A 64 -7.52 -2.35 0.76
C TRP A 64 -6.88 -1.68 1.97
N ARG A 65 -7.16 -2.22 3.15
CA ARG A 65 -6.49 -1.84 4.39
C ARG A 65 -5.63 -2.99 4.88
N TYR A 66 -4.34 -2.72 4.99
CA TYR A 66 -3.33 -3.63 5.49
C TYR A 66 -2.97 -3.27 6.92
N ASP A 67 -2.88 -4.29 7.76
CA ASP A 67 -2.45 -4.18 9.13
C ASP A 67 -0.98 -4.61 9.26
N ASP A 68 -0.11 -3.61 9.36
CA ASP A 68 1.34 -3.82 9.53
C ASP A 68 1.70 -4.53 10.85
N GLU A 69 0.82 -4.52 11.86
CA GLU A 69 1.06 -5.22 13.13
C GLU A 69 0.81 -6.73 13.02
N THR A 70 -0.15 -7.12 12.18
CA THR A 70 -0.54 -8.54 11.99
C THR A 70 -0.08 -9.12 10.65
N ASP A 71 0.55 -8.29 9.81
CA ASP A 71 1.06 -8.63 8.47
C ASP A 71 -0.04 -9.20 7.56
N ARG A 72 -1.23 -8.58 7.56
CA ARG A 72 -2.43 -9.09 6.88
C ARG A 72 -3.33 -8.00 6.33
N MET A 73 -4.01 -8.29 5.22
CA MET A 73 -5.19 -7.54 4.77
C MET A 73 -6.33 -7.74 5.76
N GLU A 74 -6.98 -6.64 6.14
CA GLU A 74 -8.14 -6.71 7.02
C GLU A 74 -9.38 -7.25 6.32
N LEU A 75 -10.23 -7.94 7.08
CA LEU A 75 -11.50 -8.47 6.60
C LEU A 75 -12.47 -7.33 6.23
N GLY A 76 -13.29 -7.56 5.20
CA GLY A 76 -14.26 -6.57 4.71
C GLY A 76 -13.67 -5.54 3.74
N TYR A 77 -12.52 -5.87 3.14
CA TYR A 77 -11.89 -5.18 2.02
C TYR A 77 -11.81 -6.11 0.79
N PRO A 78 -11.80 -5.59 -0.45
CA PRO A 78 -11.75 -4.17 -0.81
C PRO A 78 -13.02 -3.39 -0.49
N ARG A 79 -12.88 -2.05 -0.49
CA ARG A 79 -14.01 -1.11 -0.48
C ARG A 79 -13.85 -0.10 -1.59
N ASP A 80 -14.97 0.48 -2.03
CA ASP A 80 -14.95 1.59 -2.98
C ASP A 80 -14.33 2.84 -2.32
N ILE A 81 -13.43 3.51 -3.04
CA ILE A 81 -12.69 4.68 -2.56
C ILE A 81 -13.62 5.77 -2.04
N MET A 82 -14.74 6.03 -2.73
CA MET A 82 -15.67 7.11 -2.38
C MET A 82 -16.47 6.84 -1.09
N THR A 83 -16.39 5.62 -0.53
CA THR A 83 -17.05 5.33 0.76
C THR A 83 -16.44 6.15 1.91
N ILE A 84 -15.12 6.32 1.91
CA ILE A 84 -14.38 7.05 2.96
C ILE A 84 -13.66 8.28 2.39
N TRP A 85 -13.02 8.15 1.22
CA TRP A 85 -12.15 9.18 0.63
C TRP A 85 -12.96 10.13 -0.27
N LYS A 86 -14.02 10.70 0.30
CA LYS A 86 -14.90 11.65 -0.41
C LYS A 86 -14.10 12.89 -0.83
N GLY A 87 -14.28 13.32 -2.08
CA GLY A 87 -13.61 14.49 -2.65
C GLY A 87 -12.26 14.22 -3.31
N VAL A 88 -11.68 13.03 -3.12
CA VAL A 88 -10.45 12.61 -3.81
C VAL A 88 -10.73 12.15 -5.25
N GLY A 89 -11.88 11.49 -5.47
CA GLY A 89 -12.24 10.91 -6.75
C GLY A 89 -11.59 9.55 -7.00
N TYR A 90 -11.71 9.06 -8.24
CA TYR A 90 -11.05 7.85 -8.72
C TYR A 90 -9.74 8.18 -9.47
N ASN A 91 -8.91 7.18 -9.74
CA ASN A 91 -7.63 7.30 -10.46
C ASN A 91 -6.57 8.12 -9.71
N LEU A 92 -6.27 7.70 -8.48
CA LEU A 92 -5.16 8.25 -7.72
C LEU A 92 -3.84 7.99 -8.46
N ASN A 93 -2.99 9.02 -8.61
CA ASN A 93 -1.64 8.84 -9.17
C ASN A 93 -0.56 8.73 -8.09
N ALA A 94 -0.81 9.29 -6.91
CA ALA A 94 0.06 9.22 -5.75
C ALA A 94 -0.72 9.59 -4.49
N ALA A 95 -0.31 9.05 -3.36
CA ALA A 95 -0.74 9.48 -2.03
C ALA A 95 0.48 9.60 -1.14
N PHE A 96 0.55 10.65 -0.32
CA PHE A 96 1.59 10.82 0.69
C PHE A 96 0.99 11.49 1.92
N GLN A 97 1.50 11.13 3.10
CA GLN A 97 1.22 11.84 4.33
C GLN A 97 2.47 12.61 4.77
N TRP A 98 2.29 13.87 5.14
CA TRP A 98 3.33 14.70 5.76
C TRP A 98 3.10 14.80 7.27
N HIS A 99 4.17 14.94 8.05
CA HIS A 99 4.12 14.87 9.52
C HIS A 99 3.52 16.11 10.20
N ASP A 100 3.32 17.20 9.46
CA ASP A 100 3.03 18.53 10.01
C ASP A 100 1.54 18.91 9.88
N GLY A 101 0.66 17.91 9.76
CA GLY A 101 -0.79 18.09 9.57
C GLY A 101 -1.49 18.78 10.74
#